data_AF-A0A7J8XVY0-F1
#
_entry.id   AF-A0A7J8XVY0-F1
#
_cell.length_a   1.000
_cell.length_b   1.000
_cell.length_c   1.000
_cell.angle_alpha   90.00
_cell.angle_beta   90.00
_cell.angle_gamma   90.00
#
_symmetry.space_group_name_H-M   'P 1'
#
loop_
_entity.id
_entity.type
_entity.pdbx_description
1 polymer ?
#
loop_
_entity_poly.entity_id
_entity_poly.type
_entity_poly.pdbx_seq_one_letter_code
_entity_poly.pdbx_strand_id
1 'polypeptide(L)'
;EGFLSSIESFKGVEHIVLLSQLFVYRASSGIQAIMKNNQRKIAEKDESVLMASGIPYTIVRAGMLQKTPGGTQGFSFEEGCSASGSLSMEDAASLCVEALEVVPQARFTFEVVNGGEKVSDWKECLTRLIGKTE
;
A
#
# COMPACT_ATOMS: atom_id res chain seq x y z
N GLU A 1 11.82 -5.58 14.48
CA GLU A 1 11.53 -6.63 13.47
C GLU A 1 10.36 -6.17 12.61
N GLY A 2 10.24 -6.67 11.37
CA GLY A 2 9.06 -6.39 10.52
C GLY A 2 7.92 -7.34 10.85
N PHE A 3 6.68 -6.88 10.77
CA PHE A 3 5.51 -7.60 11.28
C PHE A 3 5.29 -8.94 10.58
N LEU A 4 5.48 -8.99 9.26
CA LEU A 4 5.30 -10.23 8.50
C LEU A 4 6.46 -11.20 8.74
N SER A 5 7.63 -10.68 9.10
CA SER A 5 8.79 -11.52 9.40
C SER A 5 8.71 -12.26 10.74
N SER A 6 7.77 -11.90 11.61
CA SER A 6 7.46 -12.62 12.86
C SER A 6 6.31 -13.62 12.72
N ILE A 7 5.66 -13.71 11.56
CA ILE A 7 4.56 -14.66 11.34
C ILE A 7 5.15 -16.03 11.04
N GLU A 8 4.89 -16.99 11.93
CA GLU A 8 5.39 -18.37 11.80
C GLU A 8 4.67 -19.16 10.70
N SER A 9 3.40 -18.84 10.42
CA SER A 9 2.61 -19.52 9.40
C SER A 9 1.45 -18.67 8.90
N PHE A 10 1.18 -18.75 7.60
CA PHE A 10 0.01 -18.17 6.95
C PHE A 10 -1.07 -19.21 6.58
N LYS A 11 -1.10 -20.34 7.30
CA LYS A 11 -2.02 -21.44 6.99
C LYS A 11 -3.47 -20.97 7.05
N GLY A 12 -4.20 -21.16 5.94
CA GLY A 12 -5.62 -20.79 5.82
C GLY A 12 -5.87 -19.33 5.44
N VAL A 13 -4.83 -18.53 5.23
CA VAL A 13 -4.96 -17.17 4.70
C VAL A 13 -5.11 -17.25 3.18
N GLU A 14 -6.18 -16.67 2.65
CA GLU A 14 -6.50 -16.69 1.22
C GLU A 14 -6.06 -15.40 0.50
N HIS A 15 -5.97 -14.29 1.22
CA HIS A 15 -5.56 -12.99 0.69
C HIS A 15 -4.93 -12.13 1.78
N ILE A 16 -3.88 -11.38 1.43
CA ILE A 16 -3.22 -10.44 2.32
C ILE A 16 -3.21 -9.05 1.69
N VAL A 17 -3.72 -8.06 2.43
CA VAL A 17 -3.58 -6.64 2.09
C VAL A 17 -2.51 -6.02 2.98
N LEU A 18 -1.48 -5.45 2.37
CA LEU A 18 -0.38 -4.79 3.07
C LEU A 18 -0.37 -3.30 2.73
N LEU A 19 -0.59 -2.45 3.74
CA LEU A 19 -0.33 -1.02 3.64
C LEU A 19 1.16 -0.75 3.83
N SER A 20 1.82 -0.20 2.82
CA SER A 20 3.25 0.10 2.82
C SER A 20 3.51 1.59 2.59
N GLN A 21 4.51 2.15 3.28
CA GLN A 21 5.02 3.51 3.03
C GLN A 21 6.45 3.49 2.47
N LEU A 22 6.85 2.40 1.80
CA LEU A 22 8.22 2.18 1.33
C LEU A 22 8.79 3.38 0.53
N PHE A 23 8.00 3.94 -0.39
CA PHE A 23 8.46 5.06 -1.22
C PHE A 23 8.64 6.37 -0.45
N VAL A 24 7.85 6.61 0.59
CA VAL A 24 8.05 7.75 1.51
C VAL A 24 9.43 7.66 2.18
N TYR A 25 9.87 6.45 2.54
CA TYR A 25 11.18 6.25 3.13
C TYR A 25 12.31 6.31 2.10
N ARG A 26 12.09 5.86 0.86
CA ARG A 26 13.07 5.96 -0.23
C ARG A 26 13.30 7.38 -0.72
N ALA A 27 12.26 8.22 -0.74
CA ALA A 27 12.34 9.61 -1.15
C ALA A 27 13.06 10.50 -0.12
N SER A 28 13.26 10.02 1.11
CA SER A 28 13.95 10.77 2.15
C SER A 28 15.44 10.98 1.83
N SER A 29 15.95 12.18 2.12
CA SER A 29 17.33 12.60 1.79
C SER A 29 18.06 13.18 3.00
N GLY A 30 19.39 13.23 2.94
CA GLY A 30 20.24 13.80 4.00
C GLY A 30 20.06 13.13 5.36
N ILE A 31 19.97 13.91 6.43
CA ILE A 31 19.82 13.40 7.81
C ILE A 31 18.50 12.63 7.99
N GLN A 32 17.45 12.98 7.25
CA GLN A 32 16.17 12.25 7.31
C GLN A 32 16.28 10.82 6.79
N ALA A 33 17.12 10.58 5.78
CA ALA A 33 17.38 9.23 5.25
C ALA A 33 18.04 8.33 6.30
N ILE A 34 18.97 8.90 7.08
CA ILE A 34 19.65 8.19 8.17
C ILE A 34 18.63 7.82 9.26
N MET A 35 17.78 8.76 9.65
CA MET A 35 16.75 8.52 10.68
C MET A 35 15.69 7.50 10.24
N LYS A 36 15.33 7.47 8.95
CA LYS A 36 14.29 6.59 8.40
C LYS A 36 14.81 5.24 7.88
N ASN A 37 16.12 5.00 7.92
CA ASN A 37 16.73 3.79 7.36
C ASN A 37 16.15 2.48 7.94
N ASN A 38 15.85 2.46 9.24
CA ASN A 38 15.26 1.27 9.87
C ASN A 38 13.83 1.01 9.36
N GLN A 39 13.02 2.06 9.23
CA GLN A 39 11.64 1.95 8.70
C GLN A 39 11.64 1.51 7.24
N ARG A 40 12.58 2.05 6.44
CA ARG A 40 12.81 1.59 5.06
C ARG A 40 13.10 0.09 5.01
N LYS A 41 14.09 -0.38 5.78
CA LYS A 41 14.48 -1.80 5.80
C LYS A 41 13.34 -2.70 6.24
N ILE A 42 12.53 -2.26 7.20
CA ILE A 42 11.36 -2.99 7.67
C ILE A 42 10.32 -3.10 6.53
N ALA A 43 9.97 -1.99 5.89
CA ALA A 43 9.02 -2.00 4.77
C ALA A 43 9.52 -2.86 3.59
N GLU A 44 10.80 -2.76 3.23
CA GLU A 44 11.43 -3.60 2.19
C GLU A 44 11.36 -5.09 2.56
N LYS A 45 11.59 -5.42 3.84
CA LYS A 45 11.52 -6.80 4.33
C LYS A 45 10.09 -7.33 4.32
N ASP A 46 9.12 -6.57 4.82
CA ASP A 46 7.73 -7.00 4.91
C ASP A 46 7.13 -7.19 3.50
N GLU A 47 7.37 -6.27 2.57
CA GLU A 47 6.98 -6.48 1.16
C GLU A 47 7.64 -7.74 0.58
N SER A 48 8.95 -7.93 0.77
CA SER A 48 9.67 -9.10 0.24
C SER A 48 9.16 -10.44 0.81
N VAL A 49 8.89 -10.50 2.12
CA VAL A 49 8.30 -11.69 2.77
C VAL A 49 6.93 -12.00 2.18
N LEU A 50 6.09 -10.97 1.98
CA LEU A 50 4.79 -11.15 1.36
C LEU A 50 4.89 -11.66 -0.09
N MET A 51 5.78 -11.07 -0.88
CA MET A 51 6.03 -11.48 -2.27
C MET A 51 6.50 -12.93 -2.39
N ALA A 52 7.27 -13.41 -1.39
CA ALA A 52 7.78 -14.77 -1.31
C ALA A 52 6.77 -15.78 -0.71
N SER A 53 5.67 -15.32 -0.10
CA SER A 53 4.72 -16.18 0.61
C SER A 53 3.93 -17.15 -0.29
N GLY A 54 3.80 -16.83 -1.58
CA GLY A 54 2.97 -17.60 -2.51
C GLY A 54 1.46 -17.41 -2.33
N ILE A 55 1.03 -16.53 -1.42
CA ILE A 55 -0.37 -16.21 -1.15
C ILE A 55 -0.78 -15.03 -2.02
N PRO A 56 -2.01 -15.01 -2.58
CA PRO A 56 -2.55 -13.82 -3.23
C PRO A 56 -2.42 -12.59 -2.33
N TYR A 57 -1.95 -11.47 -2.89
CA TYR A 57 -1.75 -10.28 -2.10
C TYR A 57 -2.00 -8.99 -2.88
N THR A 58 -2.30 -7.95 -2.11
CA THR A 58 -2.40 -6.57 -2.55
C THR A 58 -1.48 -5.70 -1.69
N ILE A 59 -0.45 -5.09 -2.29
CA ILE A 59 0.40 -4.10 -1.62
C ILE A 59 -0.09 -2.70 -2.00
N VAL A 60 -0.60 -1.98 -1.01
CA VAL A 60 -1.03 -0.58 -1.13
C VAL A 60 0.14 0.31 -0.73
N ARG A 61 0.87 0.86 -1.70
CA ARG A 61 1.99 1.78 -1.44
C ARG A 61 1.45 3.20 -1.25
N ALA A 62 1.14 3.55 -0.02
CA ALA A 62 0.62 4.84 0.34
C ALA A 62 1.72 5.92 0.43
N GLY A 63 1.33 7.16 0.12
CA GLY A 63 2.13 8.33 0.47
C GLY A 63 2.22 8.58 1.98
N MET A 64 2.59 9.80 2.36
CA MET A 64 2.68 10.18 3.78
C MET A 64 1.31 10.08 4.46
N LEU A 65 1.18 9.17 5.43
CA LEU A 65 -0.05 9.01 6.20
C LEU A 65 -0.29 10.21 7.12
N GLN A 66 -1.49 10.78 7.04
CA GLN A 66 -1.90 11.94 7.82
C GLN A 66 -3.07 11.62 8.75
N LYS A 67 -3.03 12.17 9.97
CA LYS A 67 -4.12 12.09 10.95
C LYS A 67 -5.19 13.13 10.63
N THR A 68 -5.83 12.95 9.47
CA THR A 68 -6.89 13.82 8.95
C THR A 68 -8.13 12.98 8.63
N PRO A 69 -9.33 13.59 8.62
CA PRO A 69 -10.53 12.89 8.18
C PRO A 69 -10.45 12.44 6.72
N GLY A 70 -10.96 11.23 6.46
CA GLY A 70 -11.11 10.66 5.12
C GLY A 70 -12.33 11.20 4.38
N GLY A 71 -12.47 10.82 3.11
CA GLY A 71 -13.59 11.19 2.25
C GLY A 71 -13.66 12.68 1.88
N THR A 72 -12.67 13.49 2.29
CA THR A 72 -12.60 14.92 2.00
C THR A 72 -11.99 15.21 0.62
N GLN A 73 -11.13 14.32 0.15
CA GLN A 73 -10.44 14.39 -1.13
C GLN A 73 -10.64 13.09 -1.91
N GLY A 74 -10.40 13.14 -3.22
CA GLY A 74 -10.32 11.94 -4.04
C GLY A 74 -8.99 11.22 -3.86
N PHE A 75 -8.63 10.42 -4.86
CA PHE A 75 -7.41 9.63 -4.91
C PHE A 75 -6.56 10.00 -6.13
N SER A 76 -5.31 9.59 -6.12
CA SER A 76 -4.45 9.48 -7.30
C SER A 76 -3.68 8.18 -7.19
N PHE A 77 -3.58 7.48 -8.31
CA PHE A 77 -2.90 6.19 -8.45
C PHE A 77 -1.74 6.26 -9.45
N GLU A 78 -1.21 7.47 -9.68
CA GLU A 78 -0.11 7.70 -10.61
C GLU A 78 1.20 7.05 -10.11
N GLU A 79 2.01 6.58 -11.04
CA GLU A 79 3.33 6.03 -10.72
C GLU A 79 4.20 7.11 -10.05
N GLY A 80 4.82 6.77 -8.92
CA GLY A 80 5.65 7.67 -8.12
C GLY A 80 4.86 8.64 -7.22
N CYS A 81 3.52 8.64 -7.23
CA CYS A 81 2.74 9.57 -6.41
C CYS A 81 3.00 9.40 -4.91
N SER A 82 3.30 8.18 -4.46
CA SER A 82 3.51 7.86 -3.05
C SER A 82 4.84 8.43 -2.50
N ALA A 83 5.77 8.84 -3.36
CA ALA A 83 7.04 9.42 -2.94
C ALA A 83 6.89 10.87 -2.42
N SER A 84 5.89 11.60 -2.88
CA SER A 84 5.73 13.04 -2.61
C SER A 84 4.34 13.46 -2.10
N GLY A 85 3.31 12.63 -2.30
CA GLY A 85 1.96 12.93 -1.83
C GLY A 85 1.65 12.37 -0.43
N SER A 86 0.41 12.63 0.01
CA SER A 86 -0.10 12.22 1.33
C SER A 86 -1.44 11.49 1.20
N LEU A 87 -1.74 10.62 2.15
CA LEU A 87 -3.02 9.91 2.24
C LEU A 87 -3.55 10.02 3.67
N SER A 88 -4.83 10.32 3.84
CA SER A 88 -5.45 10.30 5.17
C SER A 88 -5.46 8.87 5.72
N MET A 89 -5.30 8.71 7.03
CA MET A 89 -5.33 7.39 7.66
C MET A 89 -6.70 6.72 7.51
N GLU A 90 -7.79 7.49 7.50
CA GLU A 90 -9.15 6.98 7.30
C GLU A 90 -9.38 6.49 5.87
N ASP A 91 -8.87 7.22 4.86
CA ASP A 91 -8.92 6.76 3.47
C ASP A 91 -8.04 5.53 3.25
N ALA A 92 -6.85 5.50 3.87
CA ALA A 92 -5.97 4.33 3.81
C ALA A 92 -6.64 3.08 4.42
N ALA A 93 -7.30 3.24 5.57
CA ALA A 93 -8.03 2.16 6.22
C ALA A 93 -9.21 1.69 5.37
N SER A 94 -10.01 2.62 4.84
CA SER A 94 -11.14 2.31 3.96
C SER A 94 -10.68 1.56 2.72
N LEU A 95 -9.65 2.05 2.04
CA LEU A 95 -9.05 1.38 0.88
C LEU A 95 -8.55 -0.03 1.19
N CYS A 96 -7.96 -0.27 2.36
CA CYS A 96 -7.53 -1.61 2.74
C CYS A 96 -8.70 -2.58 2.90
N VAL A 97 -9.85 -2.10 3.39
CA VAL A 97 -11.08 -2.90 3.47
C VAL A 97 -11.61 -3.21 2.07
N GLU A 98 -11.70 -2.20 1.20
CA GLU A 98 -12.16 -2.36 -0.18
C GLU A 98 -11.27 -3.31 -0.99
N ALA A 99 -9.97 -3.30 -0.72
CA ALA A 99 -9.01 -4.20 -1.36
C ALA A 99 -9.26 -5.69 -1.02
N LEU A 100 -9.87 -6.01 0.13
CA LEU A 100 -10.19 -7.40 0.50
C LEU A 100 -11.29 -8.02 -0.38
N GLU A 101 -12.17 -7.19 -0.95
CA GLU A 101 -13.27 -7.63 -1.82
C GLU A 101 -12.80 -7.98 -3.24
N VAL A 102 -11.55 -7.63 -3.59
CA VAL A 102 -10.95 -7.83 -4.90
C VAL A 102 -9.66 -8.61 -4.78
N VAL A 103 -9.79 -9.94 -4.67
CA VAL A 103 -8.64 -10.84 -4.61
C VAL A 103 -8.01 -10.97 -6.01
N PRO A 104 -6.75 -10.55 -6.21
CA PRO A 104 -6.09 -10.67 -7.49
C PRO A 104 -5.69 -12.12 -7.75
N GLN A 105 -5.78 -12.58 -9.01
CA GLN A 105 -5.27 -13.91 -9.39
C GLN A 105 -3.74 -13.96 -9.40
N ALA A 106 -3.10 -12.80 -9.59
CA ALA A 106 -1.67 -12.59 -9.58
C ALA A 106 -1.25 -11.62 -8.46
N ARG A 107 0.01 -11.19 -8.49
CA ARG A 107 0.59 -10.22 -7.54
C ARG A 107 0.10 -8.82 -7.86
N PHE A 108 -0.57 -8.14 -6.94
CA PHE A 108 -1.03 -6.76 -7.16
C PHE A 108 -0.31 -5.77 -6.26
N THR A 109 0.21 -4.69 -6.85
CA THR A 109 0.85 -3.58 -6.12
C THR A 109 0.53 -2.29 -6.84
N PHE A 110 0.10 -1.28 -6.10
CA PHE A 110 -0.20 0.03 -6.66
C PHE A 110 0.16 1.13 -5.67
N GLU A 111 0.39 2.34 -6.20
CA GLU A 111 0.64 3.54 -5.41
C GLU A 111 -0.65 4.32 -5.19
N VAL A 112 -0.75 5.00 -4.05
CA VAL A 112 -1.94 5.82 -3.75
C VAL A 112 -1.62 7.01 -2.86
N VAL A 113 -2.24 8.14 -3.19
CA VAL A 113 -2.31 9.37 -2.38
C VAL A 113 -3.70 9.98 -2.50
N ASN A 114 -4.05 10.92 -1.63
CA ASN A 114 -5.22 11.76 -1.86
C ASN A 114 -4.97 12.68 -3.08
N GLY A 115 -5.99 12.83 -3.93
CA GLY A 115 -5.93 13.53 -5.21
C GLY A 115 -7.32 13.94 -5.71
N GLY A 116 -7.49 13.97 -7.03
CA GLY A 116 -8.72 14.45 -7.69
C GLY A 116 -9.70 13.37 -8.12
N GLU A 117 -9.27 12.10 -8.23
CA GLU A 117 -10.12 11.02 -8.74
C GLU A 117 -11.15 10.61 -7.69
N LYS A 118 -12.43 10.78 -7.99
CA LYS A 118 -13.51 10.30 -7.13
C LYS A 118 -13.81 8.86 -7.47
N VAL A 119 -13.67 7.97 -6.48
CA VAL A 119 -13.98 6.55 -6.63
C VAL A 119 -15.34 6.28 -6.00
N SER A 120 -16.32 5.93 -6.82
CA SER A 120 -17.67 5.53 -6.38
C SER A 120 -17.88 4.02 -6.38
N ASP A 121 -17.14 3.29 -7.22
CA ASP A 121 -17.12 1.83 -7.27
C ASP A 121 -15.67 1.36 -7.11
N TRP A 122 -15.35 0.88 -5.91
CA TRP A 122 -14.01 0.41 -5.58
C TRP A 122 -13.65 -0.88 -6.31
N LYS A 123 -14.63 -1.76 -6.55
CA LYS A 123 -14.40 -3.02 -7.25
C LYS A 123 -14.00 -2.78 -8.70
N GLU A 124 -14.72 -1.89 -9.39
CA GLU A 124 -14.36 -1.47 -10.74
C GLU A 124 -12.99 -0.78 -10.77
N CYS A 125 -12.74 0.13 -9.83
CA CYS A 125 -11.48 0.87 -9.74
C CYS A 125 -10.28 -0.08 -9.56
N LEU A 126 -10.34 -0.99 -8.60
CA LEU A 126 -9.27 -1.94 -8.30
C LEU A 126 -9.07 -2.94 -9.45
N THR A 127 -10.15 -3.44 -10.06
CA THR A 127 -10.05 -4.33 -11.23
C THR A 127 -9.33 -3.64 -12.40
N ARG A 128 -9.65 -2.37 -12.65
CA ARG A 128 -8.96 -1.55 -13.67
C ARG A 128 -7.48 -1.36 -13.35
N LEU A 129 -7.11 -1.14 -12.09
CA LEU A 129 -5.71 -1.00 -11.69
C LEU A 129 -4.94 -2.32 -11.84
N ILE A 130 -5.56 -3.46 -11.52
CA ILE A 130 -4.97 -4.80 -11.74
C ILE A 130 -4.63 -4.98 -13.22
N GLY A 131 -5.60 -4.73 -14.13
CA GLY A 131 -5.40 -4.92 -15.57
C GLY A 131 -4.40 -3.96 -16.23
N LYS A 132 -3.93 -2.91 -15.53
CA LYS A 132 -2.82 -2.05 -15.99
C LYS A 132 -1.44 -2.58 -15.60
N THR A 133 -1.40 -3.51 -14.64
CA THR A 133 -0.16 -4.03 -14.03
C THR A 133 0.28 -5.36 -14.68
N GLU A 134 -0.63 -6.01 -15.41
CA GLU A 134 -0.39 -7.20 -16.25
C GLU A 134 0.10 -6.82 -17.65
#